data_AF-A0ABD1DQQ5-F1
#
_entry.id   AF-A0ABD1DQQ5-F1
#
_cell.length_a   1.000
_cell.length_b   1.000
_cell.length_c   1.000
_cell.angle_alpha   90.00
_cell.angle_beta   90.00
_cell.angle_gamma   90.00
#
_symmetry.space_group_name_H-M   'P 1'
#
loop_
_entity.id
_entity.type
_entity.pdbx_description
1 polymer ?
#
loop_
_entity_poly.entity_id
_entity_poly.type
_entity_poly.pdbx_seq_one_letter_code
_entity_poly.pdbx_strand_id
1 'polypeptide(L)'
;MPEAQQEAGTAAFQYPVARRDDSVVDEIHGQQIADPYRWLEDPDAEETQAYVEQQNKIAQPFLESCDEWKKLNAKLTKRWNYPKYSCPFKHASRYFFFMNTGLQNQDVLYVQNSLDDEPKVFLDPNALSKDGTIALVGSRFSDDGNLFAYGLSQSGSDWTKLKVRDVNTGEDFPETIEHTKFVTASWTKDNKGFFYARYPVVEGKADGSETAANENQKLYYHRIGEPQDKDVLIAEFPEEPSWRLMPEVSDCGKYLMLFIMKGCKDMLLYFSNLEKAGGITGKLDFTKIVTEFDSDYDYITNEGSIFSFRTNKGAPNYRVVNIDFDEPALDKWTTLIAEDPKNVLDWSSCVNGDKIVLGYIDDVKSVLQVHSLQDGRFLSKFPLAIGNVVGFSGKKKYSEIFYHFVSFLTPGVIYHYDFAAGEGAEAKIFRQVKIEDFDDSLYKVEQVFYKSKDGERVPMFIVQKKSDKVS
;
A
#
# COMPACT_ATOMS: atom_id res chain seq x y z
N MET A 1 14.42 45.83 -38.84
CA MET A 1 14.14 46.24 -37.44
C MET A 1 14.34 45.02 -36.57
N PRO A 2 15.32 45.02 -35.66
CA PRO A 2 15.47 43.91 -34.72
C PRO A 2 14.39 44.04 -33.64
N GLU A 3 13.68 42.94 -33.40
CA GLU A 3 12.81 42.78 -32.24
C GLU A 3 13.65 42.92 -30.96
N ALA A 4 13.31 43.90 -30.14
CA ALA A 4 13.91 44.07 -28.84
C ALA A 4 13.51 42.88 -27.96
N GLN A 5 14.48 42.04 -27.60
CA GLN A 5 14.35 41.16 -26.46
C GLN A 5 14.10 42.03 -25.23
N GLN A 6 12.89 41.97 -24.71
CA GLN A 6 12.53 42.57 -23.45
C GLN A 6 13.27 41.78 -22.37
N GLU A 7 14.40 42.30 -21.89
CA GLU A 7 15.06 41.79 -20.68
C GLU A 7 14.03 41.85 -19.55
N ALA A 8 13.53 40.69 -19.14
CA ALA A 8 12.77 40.55 -17.92
C ALA A 8 13.73 40.85 -16.77
N GLY A 9 13.74 42.11 -16.32
CA GLY A 9 14.47 42.50 -15.12
C GLY A 9 14.02 41.61 -13.97
N THR A 10 14.94 40.79 -13.45
CA THR A 10 14.70 39.95 -12.27
C THR A 10 14.41 40.86 -11.09
N ALA A 11 13.13 41.05 -10.76
CA ALA A 11 12.75 41.64 -9.50
C ALA A 11 13.35 40.76 -8.38
N ALA A 12 14.18 41.35 -7.52
CA ALA A 12 14.76 40.63 -6.40
C ALA A 12 13.63 40.15 -5.47
N PHE A 13 13.59 38.86 -5.16
CA PHE A 13 12.63 38.32 -4.19
C PHE A 13 12.89 38.93 -2.82
N GLN A 14 11.84 39.47 -2.20
CA GLN A 14 11.85 39.83 -0.79
C GLN A 14 11.32 38.65 0.00
N TYR A 15 12.22 37.83 0.56
CA TYR A 15 11.82 36.70 1.37
C TYR A 15 11.28 37.15 2.74
N PRO A 16 10.38 36.37 3.35
CA PRO A 16 9.85 36.68 4.67
C PRO A 16 10.98 36.58 5.70
N VAL A 17 10.97 37.50 6.67
CA VAL A 17 11.94 37.44 7.77
C VAL A 17 11.48 36.38 8.76
N ALA A 18 12.17 35.24 8.78
CA ALA A 18 12.02 34.24 9.84
C ALA A 18 12.82 34.70 11.07
N ARG A 19 12.17 34.83 12.23
CA ARG A 19 12.88 35.07 13.50
C ARG A 19 13.87 33.94 13.71
N ARG A 20 15.09 34.30 14.08
CA ARG A 20 16.11 33.36 14.55
C ARG A 20 16.12 33.36 16.06
N ASP A 21 16.05 32.17 16.64
CA ASP A 21 16.28 31.96 18.06
C ASP A 21 17.65 31.34 18.29
N ASP A 22 18.70 32.17 18.25
CA ASP A 22 20.08 31.70 18.40
C ASP A 22 20.37 31.13 19.81
N SER A 23 19.39 31.15 20.73
CA SER A 23 19.51 30.52 22.05
C SER A 23 19.24 29.00 22.04
N VAL A 24 18.63 28.47 20.97
CA VAL A 24 18.33 27.04 20.82
C VAL A 24 19.55 26.31 20.27
N VAL A 25 20.25 25.58 21.16
CA VAL A 25 21.43 24.78 20.83
C VAL A 25 21.35 23.44 21.58
N ASP A 26 21.40 22.34 20.84
CA ASP A 26 21.48 20.99 21.38
C ASP A 26 22.94 20.54 21.48
N GLU A 27 23.28 19.78 22.52
CA GLU A 27 24.57 19.08 22.61
C GLU A 27 24.39 17.61 22.24
N ILE A 28 24.87 17.23 21.06
CA ILE A 28 24.78 15.84 20.57
C ILE A 28 26.20 15.27 20.47
N HIS A 29 26.51 14.28 21.32
CA HIS A 29 27.83 13.65 21.41
C HIS A 29 28.98 14.65 21.61
N GLY A 30 28.76 15.69 22.43
CA GLY A 30 29.74 16.74 22.72
C GLY A 30 29.87 17.82 21.63
N GLN A 31 29.04 17.78 20.59
CA GLN A 31 28.97 18.81 19.55
C GLN A 31 27.77 19.72 19.78
N GLN A 32 27.99 21.03 19.71
CA GLN A 32 26.93 22.03 19.81
C GLN A 32 26.28 22.23 18.44
N ILE A 33 24.96 22.02 18.35
CA ILE A 33 24.18 22.10 17.11
C ILE A 33 23.06 23.11 17.32
N ALA A 34 23.15 24.25 16.65
CA ALA A 34 22.14 25.30 16.73
C ALA A 34 20.94 24.99 15.84
N ASP A 35 19.72 25.20 16.37
CA ASP A 35 18.47 25.08 15.63
C ASP A 35 17.60 26.34 15.81
N PRO A 36 17.97 27.45 15.15
CA PRO A 36 17.36 28.75 15.38
C PRO A 36 15.91 28.86 14.91
N TYR A 37 15.35 27.81 14.31
CA TYR A 37 14.00 27.79 13.77
C TYR A 37 13.12 26.70 14.41
N ARG A 38 13.54 26.14 15.55
CA ARG A 38 12.77 25.16 16.33
C ARG A 38 11.32 25.58 16.59
N TRP A 39 11.04 26.88 16.66
CA TRP A 39 9.69 27.42 16.81
C TRP A 39 8.73 27.05 15.67
N LEU A 40 9.23 26.71 14.47
CA LEU A 40 8.42 26.22 13.35
C LEU A 40 7.91 24.79 13.56
N GLU A 41 8.41 24.04 14.54
CA GLU A 41 7.92 22.69 14.88
C GLU A 41 6.54 22.72 15.56
N ASP A 42 6.09 23.89 16.04
CA ASP A 42 4.72 24.10 16.51
C ASP A 42 3.86 24.67 15.36
N PRO A 43 2.99 23.86 14.73
CA PRO A 43 2.13 24.30 13.63
C PRO A 43 0.96 25.18 14.10
N ASP A 44 0.64 25.16 15.40
CA ASP A 44 -0.46 25.91 15.98
C ASP A 44 -0.05 27.32 16.44
N ALA A 45 1.25 27.59 16.56
CA ALA A 45 1.76 28.90 16.90
C ALA A 45 1.40 29.95 15.82
N GLU A 46 0.92 31.11 16.28
CA GLU A 46 0.59 32.24 15.40
C GLU A 46 1.80 32.67 14.54
N GLU A 47 3.01 32.59 15.09
CA GLU A 47 4.26 32.92 14.37
C GLU A 47 4.48 31.96 13.18
N THR A 48 4.25 30.66 13.37
CA THR A 48 4.38 29.63 12.33
C THR A 48 3.35 29.83 11.22
N GLN A 49 2.09 30.05 11.59
CA GLN A 49 1.02 30.29 10.63
C GLN A 49 1.27 31.56 9.80
N ALA A 50 1.69 32.65 10.44
CA ALA A 50 2.04 33.88 9.76
C ALA A 50 3.22 33.68 8.81
N TYR A 51 4.24 32.91 9.20
CA TYR A 51 5.37 32.60 8.34
C TYR A 51 4.97 31.77 7.11
N VAL A 52 4.15 30.72 7.29
CA VAL A 52 3.60 29.92 6.18
C VAL A 52 2.80 30.79 5.21
N GLU A 53 1.94 31.68 5.73
CA GLU A 53 1.16 32.60 4.89
C GLU A 53 2.08 33.54 4.08
N GLN A 54 3.15 34.06 4.70
CA GLN A 54 4.12 34.93 4.02
C GLN A 54 4.89 34.18 2.92
N GLN A 55 5.24 32.90 3.14
CA GLN A 55 5.86 32.07 2.10
C GLN A 55 4.91 31.84 0.92
N ASN A 56 3.64 31.52 1.20
CA ASN A 56 2.62 31.34 0.17
C ASN A 56 2.37 32.62 -0.65
N LYS A 57 2.41 33.81 -0.01
CA LYS A 57 2.28 35.11 -0.69
C LYS A 57 3.40 35.40 -1.70
N ILE A 58 4.53 34.70 -1.63
CA ILE A 58 5.59 34.79 -2.63
C ILE A 58 5.43 33.69 -3.68
N ALA A 59 5.28 32.44 -3.24
CA ALA A 59 5.28 31.28 -4.12
C ALA A 59 4.06 31.27 -5.06
N GLN A 60 2.86 31.55 -4.55
CA GLN A 60 1.63 31.43 -5.32
C GLN A 60 1.57 32.44 -6.48
N PRO A 61 1.79 33.76 -6.29
CA PRO A 61 1.83 34.70 -7.42
C PRO A 61 2.95 34.41 -8.41
N PHE A 62 4.12 33.94 -7.95
CA PHE A 62 5.22 33.55 -8.82
C PHE A 62 4.83 32.39 -9.75
N LEU A 63 4.17 31.37 -9.23
CA LEU A 63 3.70 30.24 -10.03
C LEU A 63 2.53 30.62 -10.96
N GLU A 64 1.55 31.37 -10.46
CA GLU A 64 0.33 31.74 -11.20
C GLU A 64 0.57 32.79 -12.31
N SER A 65 1.60 33.62 -12.17
CA SER A 65 2.01 34.59 -13.20
C SER A 65 2.72 33.96 -14.40
N CYS A 66 3.14 32.70 -14.31
CA CYS A 66 3.81 31.98 -15.38
C CYS A 66 2.80 31.48 -16.43
N ASP A 67 2.80 32.06 -17.63
CA ASP A 67 1.89 31.64 -18.71
C ASP A 67 2.20 30.22 -19.22
N GLU A 68 3.45 29.79 -19.15
CA GLU A 68 3.87 28.41 -19.41
C GLU A 68 3.21 27.43 -18.43
N TRP A 69 3.05 27.81 -17.16
CA TRP A 69 2.36 26.98 -16.16
C TRP A 69 0.90 26.71 -16.58
N LYS A 70 0.17 27.73 -17.05
CA LYS A 70 -1.22 27.57 -17.51
C LYS A 70 -1.31 26.60 -18.69
N LYS A 71 -0.40 26.73 -19.66
CA LYS A 71 -0.32 25.82 -20.83
C LYS A 71 0.04 24.40 -20.42
N LEU A 72 0.99 24.23 -19.50
CA LEU A 72 1.40 22.94 -18.98
C LEU A 72 0.27 22.27 -18.21
N ASN A 73 -0.38 22.99 -17.30
CA ASN A 73 -1.52 22.50 -16.52
C ASN A 73 -2.63 22.00 -17.45
N ALA A 74 -3.08 22.81 -18.41
CA ALA A 74 -4.11 22.40 -19.38
C ALA A 74 -3.71 21.13 -20.17
N LYS A 75 -2.44 21.03 -20.59
CA LYS A 75 -1.93 19.86 -21.31
C LYS A 75 -1.87 18.61 -20.42
N LEU A 76 -1.45 18.75 -19.17
CA LEU A 76 -1.42 17.65 -18.20
C LEU A 76 -2.83 17.20 -17.85
N THR A 77 -3.76 18.12 -17.57
CA THR A 77 -5.17 17.80 -17.33
C THR A 77 -5.79 17.04 -18.51
N LYS A 78 -5.59 17.51 -19.75
CA LYS A 78 -6.07 16.80 -20.94
C LYS A 78 -5.50 15.38 -21.02
N ARG A 79 -4.20 15.22 -20.76
CA ARG A 79 -3.52 13.91 -20.82
C ARG A 79 -3.87 12.99 -19.65
N TRP A 80 -4.28 13.54 -18.51
CA TRP A 80 -4.71 12.77 -17.34
C TRP A 80 -6.17 12.32 -17.46
N ASN A 81 -6.96 12.96 -18.32
CA ASN A 81 -8.38 12.69 -18.52
C ASN A 81 -8.62 11.44 -19.38
N TYR A 82 -8.32 10.27 -18.83
CA TYR A 82 -8.67 8.97 -19.38
C TYR A 82 -9.21 8.04 -18.27
N PRO A 83 -10.08 7.08 -18.61
CA PRO A 83 -10.59 6.12 -17.65
C PRO A 83 -9.48 5.27 -17.00
N LYS A 84 -9.47 5.15 -15.69
CA LYS A 84 -8.50 4.36 -14.91
C LYS A 84 -9.23 3.21 -14.23
N TYR A 85 -8.61 2.04 -14.16
CA TYR A 85 -9.19 0.84 -13.58
C TYR A 85 -8.17 0.15 -12.69
N SER A 86 -8.61 -0.35 -11.53
CA SER A 86 -7.86 -1.39 -10.81
C SER A 86 -8.13 -2.77 -11.41
N CYS A 87 -7.34 -3.77 -11.01
CA CYS A 87 -7.73 -5.16 -11.20
C CYS A 87 -9.12 -5.41 -10.59
N PRO A 88 -10.01 -6.15 -11.28
CA PRO A 88 -11.13 -6.79 -10.63
C PRO A 88 -10.65 -7.73 -9.53
N PHE A 89 -11.35 -7.74 -8.41
CA PHE A 89 -11.13 -8.69 -7.32
C PHE A 89 -12.46 -9.35 -6.93
N LYS A 90 -12.43 -10.69 -6.85
CA LYS A 90 -13.60 -11.53 -6.65
C LYS A 90 -13.88 -11.78 -5.18
N HIS A 91 -15.12 -11.57 -4.77
CA HIS A 91 -15.62 -11.91 -3.44
C HIS A 91 -17.02 -12.52 -3.55
N ALA A 92 -17.19 -13.70 -2.97
CA ALA A 92 -18.35 -14.56 -3.22
C ALA A 92 -18.56 -14.74 -4.75
N SER A 93 -19.73 -14.37 -5.25
CA SER A 93 -20.11 -14.40 -6.67
C SER A 93 -19.93 -13.06 -7.38
N ARG A 94 -19.39 -12.02 -6.74
CA ARG A 94 -19.30 -10.66 -7.27
C ARG A 94 -17.86 -10.26 -7.55
N TYR A 95 -17.67 -9.33 -8.48
CA TYR A 95 -16.41 -8.65 -8.73
C TYR A 95 -16.52 -7.20 -8.32
N PHE A 96 -15.45 -6.72 -7.70
CA PHE A 96 -15.28 -5.33 -7.29
C PHE A 96 -14.05 -4.77 -7.98
N PHE A 97 -14.07 -3.47 -8.30
CA PHE A 97 -12.92 -2.77 -8.85
C PHE A 97 -13.06 -1.27 -8.65
N PHE A 98 -11.94 -0.58 -8.53
CA PHE A 98 -11.90 0.88 -8.55
C PHE A 98 -11.89 1.37 -9.99
N MET A 99 -12.64 2.44 -10.25
CA MET A 99 -12.64 3.14 -11.52
C MET A 99 -12.63 4.66 -11.31
N ASN A 100 -11.83 5.34 -12.12
CA ASN A 100 -11.90 6.79 -12.30
C ASN A 100 -12.32 7.07 -13.74
N THR A 101 -13.31 7.92 -13.94
CA THR A 101 -13.72 8.33 -15.30
C THR A 101 -12.68 9.20 -16.00
N GLY A 102 -11.77 9.83 -15.25
CA GLY A 102 -10.68 10.63 -15.80
C GLY A 102 -10.11 11.60 -14.79
N LEU A 103 -10.95 12.52 -14.31
CA LEU A 103 -10.55 13.64 -13.46
C LEU A 103 -11.32 13.68 -12.12
N GLN A 104 -11.93 12.57 -11.70
CA GLN A 104 -12.53 12.51 -10.37
C GLN A 104 -11.41 12.61 -9.33
N ASN A 105 -11.69 13.32 -8.23
CA ASN A 105 -10.73 13.50 -7.14
C ASN A 105 -10.34 12.16 -6.51
N GLN A 106 -11.32 11.26 -6.36
CA GLN A 106 -11.14 9.92 -5.79
C GLN A 106 -11.68 8.87 -6.75
N ASP A 107 -11.04 7.71 -6.79
CA ASP A 107 -11.54 6.55 -7.51
C ASP A 107 -12.82 6.01 -6.85
N VAL A 108 -13.78 5.59 -7.66
CA VAL A 108 -15.06 5.04 -7.20
C VAL A 108 -14.98 3.52 -7.21
N LEU A 109 -15.44 2.88 -6.13
CA LEU A 109 -15.53 1.43 -6.05
C LEU A 109 -16.83 0.95 -6.69
N TYR A 110 -16.71 0.10 -7.71
CA TYR A 110 -17.82 -0.52 -8.42
C TYR A 110 -17.98 -1.99 -8.06
N VAL A 111 -19.17 -2.53 -8.31
CA VAL A 111 -19.54 -3.94 -8.19
C VAL A 111 -20.27 -4.44 -9.43
N GLN A 112 -20.02 -5.69 -9.82
CA GLN A 112 -20.70 -6.39 -10.92
C GLN A 112 -20.84 -7.89 -10.57
N ASN A 113 -21.91 -8.57 -11.02
CA ASN A 113 -22.11 -10.00 -10.70
C ASN A 113 -21.30 -10.92 -11.62
N SER A 114 -21.02 -10.48 -12.84
CA SER A 114 -20.13 -11.16 -13.78
C SER A 114 -19.11 -10.18 -14.35
N LEU A 115 -18.09 -10.68 -15.06
CA LEU A 115 -17.11 -9.82 -15.71
C LEU A 115 -17.68 -9.00 -16.88
N ASP A 116 -18.81 -9.45 -17.43
CA ASP A 116 -19.47 -8.88 -18.60
C ASP A 116 -20.69 -8.01 -18.25
N ASP A 117 -21.12 -8.03 -16.98
CA ASP A 117 -22.25 -7.24 -16.49
C ASP A 117 -21.91 -5.74 -16.46
N GLU A 118 -22.94 -4.90 -16.58
CA GLU A 118 -22.79 -3.46 -16.37
C GLU A 118 -22.45 -3.16 -14.89
N PRO A 119 -21.36 -2.42 -14.62
CA PRO A 119 -20.94 -2.15 -13.26
C PRO A 119 -21.84 -1.12 -12.57
N LYS A 120 -22.09 -1.33 -11.28
CA LYS A 120 -22.84 -0.41 -10.42
C LYS A 120 -21.93 0.20 -9.36
N VAL A 121 -22.16 1.47 -9.01
CA VAL A 121 -21.44 2.12 -7.92
C VAL A 121 -21.72 1.38 -6.62
N PHE A 122 -20.67 0.97 -5.93
CA PHE A 122 -20.73 0.35 -4.60
C PHE A 122 -20.37 1.35 -3.50
N LEU A 123 -19.30 2.14 -3.71
CA LEU A 123 -18.89 3.21 -2.79
C LEU A 123 -18.22 4.35 -3.56
N ASP A 124 -18.74 5.56 -3.42
CA ASP A 124 -18.18 6.77 -4.02
C ASP A 124 -17.63 7.71 -2.93
N PRO A 125 -16.29 7.80 -2.76
CA PRO A 125 -15.69 8.73 -1.80
C PRO A 125 -15.93 10.21 -2.15
N ASN A 126 -16.17 10.54 -3.42
CA ASN A 126 -16.43 11.92 -3.85
C ASN A 126 -17.77 12.45 -3.31
N ALA A 127 -18.69 11.55 -2.93
CA ALA A 127 -19.94 11.93 -2.26
C ALA A 127 -19.74 12.31 -0.78
N LEU A 128 -18.58 12.00 -0.20
CA LEU A 128 -18.28 12.24 1.22
C LEU A 128 -17.67 13.63 1.47
N SER A 129 -17.00 14.22 0.48
CA SER A 129 -16.50 15.60 0.56
C SER A 129 -16.65 16.36 -0.76
N LYS A 130 -17.08 17.62 -0.68
CA LYS A 130 -17.26 18.51 -1.85
C LYS A 130 -15.96 18.78 -2.61
N ASP A 131 -14.83 18.80 -1.91
CA ASP A 131 -13.50 19.04 -2.46
C ASP A 131 -12.69 17.76 -2.68
N GLY A 132 -13.28 16.59 -2.39
CA GLY A 132 -12.61 15.30 -2.55
C GLY A 132 -11.51 15.01 -1.52
N THR A 133 -11.43 15.75 -0.41
CA THR A 133 -10.40 15.54 0.63
C THR A 133 -10.66 14.36 1.57
N ILE A 134 -11.74 13.60 1.37
CA ILE A 134 -11.96 12.32 2.05
C ILE A 134 -11.59 11.18 1.10
N ALA A 135 -10.58 10.40 1.49
CA ALA A 135 -10.08 9.27 0.71
C ALA A 135 -10.41 7.93 1.40
N LEU A 136 -10.65 6.89 0.60
CA LEU A 136 -10.70 5.52 1.10
C LEU A 136 -9.27 5.02 1.31
N VAL A 137 -8.97 4.55 2.52
CA VAL A 137 -7.66 4.05 2.90
C VAL A 137 -7.78 2.67 3.53
N GLY A 138 -7.28 1.66 2.83
CA GLY A 138 -7.41 0.26 3.23
C GLY A 138 -8.85 -0.26 3.18
N SER A 139 -9.01 -1.49 2.72
CA SER A 139 -10.30 -2.17 2.77
C SER A 139 -10.15 -3.68 2.79
N ARG A 140 -11.11 -4.36 3.43
CA ARG A 140 -11.16 -5.81 3.57
C ARG A 140 -12.60 -6.27 3.60
N PHE A 141 -12.93 -7.24 2.76
CA PHE A 141 -14.19 -7.96 2.86
C PHE A 141 -14.08 -9.07 3.91
N SER A 142 -15.21 -9.39 4.53
CA SER A 142 -15.40 -10.65 5.26
C SER A 142 -15.12 -11.86 4.36
N ASP A 143 -14.93 -13.05 4.96
CA ASP A 143 -14.57 -14.24 4.20
C ASP A 143 -15.66 -14.64 3.20
N ASP A 144 -16.92 -14.51 3.62
CA ASP A 144 -18.11 -14.74 2.80
C ASP A 144 -18.42 -13.61 1.82
N GLY A 145 -17.72 -12.48 1.90
CA GLY A 145 -17.92 -11.33 1.00
C GLY A 145 -19.22 -10.54 1.24
N ASN A 146 -19.89 -10.73 2.38
CA ASN A 146 -21.13 -10.00 2.71
C ASN A 146 -20.90 -8.71 3.49
N LEU A 147 -19.74 -8.53 4.11
CA LEU A 147 -19.38 -7.32 4.83
C LEU A 147 -18.12 -6.71 4.22
N PHE A 148 -18.05 -5.39 4.23
CA PHE A 148 -16.94 -4.60 3.73
C PHE A 148 -16.48 -3.61 4.78
N ALA A 149 -15.32 -3.87 5.39
CA ALA A 149 -14.64 -2.91 6.26
C ALA A 149 -13.75 -1.99 5.41
N TYR A 150 -13.83 -0.69 5.64
CA TYR A 150 -13.03 0.31 4.93
C TYR A 150 -12.65 1.47 5.85
N GLY A 151 -11.45 2.02 5.62
CA GLY A 151 -10.98 3.21 6.30
C GLY A 151 -11.30 4.48 5.52
N LEU A 152 -11.61 5.56 6.24
CA LEU A 152 -11.71 6.92 5.70
C LEU A 152 -10.65 7.82 6.35
N SER A 153 -9.81 8.42 5.50
CA SER A 153 -8.85 9.45 5.88
C SER A 153 -9.35 10.82 5.41
N GLN A 154 -9.19 11.84 6.24
CA GLN A 154 -9.58 13.22 5.93
C GLN A 154 -8.34 14.10 5.75
N SER A 155 -8.35 14.94 4.73
CA SER A 155 -7.30 15.92 4.43
C SER A 155 -5.89 15.33 4.30
N GLY A 156 -5.80 14.03 3.93
CA GLY A 156 -4.53 13.33 3.78
C GLY A 156 -3.87 12.90 5.10
N SER A 157 -4.56 12.99 6.23
CA SER A 157 -4.08 12.50 7.52
C SER A 157 -3.95 10.99 7.55
N ASP A 158 -2.94 10.44 8.22
CA ASP A 158 -2.86 8.99 8.47
C ASP A 158 -3.94 8.50 9.46
N TRP A 159 -4.55 9.42 10.22
CA TRP A 159 -5.71 9.08 11.05
C TRP A 159 -6.87 8.62 10.19
N THR A 160 -7.43 7.50 10.60
CA THR A 160 -8.48 6.82 9.85
C THR A 160 -9.66 6.49 10.76
N LYS A 161 -10.86 6.69 10.22
CA LYS A 161 -12.11 6.14 10.79
C LYS A 161 -12.49 4.89 10.01
N LEU A 162 -12.59 3.76 10.70
CA LEU A 162 -12.97 2.49 10.07
C LEU A 162 -14.49 2.32 10.18
N LYS A 163 -15.11 2.04 9.03
CA LYS A 163 -16.54 1.78 8.87
C LYS A 163 -16.78 0.38 8.32
N VAL A 164 -17.96 -0.17 8.59
CA VAL A 164 -18.41 -1.45 8.04
C VAL A 164 -19.66 -1.23 7.20
N ARG A 165 -19.71 -1.83 6.02
CA ARG A 165 -20.85 -1.80 5.10
C ARG A 165 -21.38 -3.20 4.84
N ASP A 166 -22.70 -3.34 4.83
CA ASP A 166 -23.36 -4.53 4.27
C ASP A 166 -23.28 -4.48 2.74
N VAL A 167 -22.70 -5.51 2.14
CA VAL A 167 -22.45 -5.57 0.70
C VAL A 167 -23.74 -5.79 -0.10
N ASN A 168 -24.76 -6.38 0.51
CA ASN A 168 -26.03 -6.70 -0.13
C ASN A 168 -26.99 -5.49 -0.14
N THR A 169 -27.05 -4.73 0.95
CA THR A 169 -27.90 -3.54 1.04
C THR A 169 -27.19 -2.27 0.57
N GLY A 170 -25.85 -2.22 0.67
CA GLY A 170 -25.06 -1.03 0.44
C GLY A 170 -25.09 -0.02 1.60
N GLU A 171 -25.71 -0.40 2.72
CA GLU A 171 -25.84 0.46 3.90
C GLU A 171 -24.68 0.26 4.87
N ASP A 172 -24.22 1.36 5.48
CA ASP A 172 -23.22 1.30 6.54
C ASP A 172 -23.87 0.87 7.87
N PHE A 173 -23.15 0.06 8.63
CA PHE A 173 -23.46 -0.21 10.02
C PHE A 173 -23.28 1.08 10.86
N PRO A 174 -24.00 1.22 11.99
CA PRO A 174 -23.99 2.45 12.79
C PRO A 174 -22.66 2.68 13.53
N GLU A 175 -21.91 1.62 13.83
CA GLU A 175 -20.62 1.74 14.49
C GLU A 175 -19.59 2.49 13.62
N THR A 176 -18.71 3.23 14.30
CA THR A 176 -17.50 3.82 13.71
C THR A 176 -16.35 3.56 14.66
N ILE A 177 -15.25 3.09 14.11
CA ILE A 177 -14.06 2.74 14.87
C ILE A 177 -13.03 3.86 14.67
N GLU A 178 -12.76 4.60 15.73
CA GLU A 178 -11.85 5.75 15.71
C GLU A 178 -10.43 5.40 16.22
N HIS A 179 -9.52 6.36 16.07
CA HIS A 179 -8.11 6.28 16.50
C HIS A 179 -7.31 5.15 15.85
N THR A 180 -7.64 4.82 14.60
CA THR A 180 -6.85 3.88 13.79
C THR A 180 -5.86 4.65 12.91
N LYS A 181 -4.69 4.07 12.67
CA LYS A 181 -3.74 4.43 11.60
C LYS A 181 -3.24 3.15 10.95
N PHE A 182 -2.84 3.21 9.68
CA PHE A 182 -2.31 2.05 8.94
C PHE A 182 -3.31 0.88 8.89
N VAL A 183 -4.56 1.19 8.53
CA VAL A 183 -5.73 0.33 8.77
C VAL A 183 -5.61 -1.08 8.17
N THR A 184 -5.84 -2.07 9.04
CA THR A 184 -6.08 -3.46 8.68
C THR A 184 -7.32 -3.97 9.43
N ALA A 185 -8.18 -4.71 8.74
CA ALA A 185 -9.31 -5.43 9.32
C ALA A 185 -9.17 -6.93 9.01
N SER A 186 -8.67 -7.70 9.97
CA SER A 186 -8.43 -9.13 9.81
C SER A 186 -9.63 -9.94 10.29
N TRP A 187 -10.51 -10.29 9.35
CA TRP A 187 -11.79 -10.94 9.62
C TRP A 187 -11.62 -12.37 10.14
N THR A 188 -12.41 -12.72 11.16
CA THR A 188 -12.62 -14.13 11.52
C THR A 188 -13.49 -14.79 10.47
N LYS A 189 -13.31 -16.11 10.27
CA LYS A 189 -14.07 -16.87 9.26
C LYS A 189 -15.53 -17.10 9.62
N ASP A 190 -15.93 -16.82 10.85
CA ASP A 190 -17.35 -16.81 11.27
C ASP A 190 -18.05 -15.48 10.92
N ASN A 191 -17.33 -14.51 10.34
CA ASN A 191 -17.80 -13.21 9.88
C ASN A 191 -18.48 -12.37 10.98
N LYS A 192 -18.25 -12.67 12.27
CA LYS A 192 -18.82 -11.93 13.40
C LYS A 192 -18.04 -10.67 13.75
N GLY A 193 -16.84 -10.52 13.23
CA GLY A 193 -15.95 -9.43 13.60
C GLY A 193 -14.57 -9.54 12.97
N PHE A 194 -13.70 -8.62 13.35
CA PHE A 194 -12.33 -8.56 12.84
C PHE A 194 -11.36 -8.02 13.90
N PHE A 195 -10.11 -8.46 13.76
CA PHE A 195 -8.98 -7.90 14.50
C PHE A 195 -8.49 -6.62 13.82
N TYR A 196 -8.20 -5.59 14.61
CA TYR A 196 -7.67 -4.32 14.14
C TYR A 196 -6.79 -3.67 15.22
N ALA A 197 -5.89 -2.78 14.81
CA ALA A 197 -5.04 -2.05 15.73
C ALA A 197 -5.48 -0.57 15.84
N ARG A 198 -5.45 -0.02 17.06
CA ARG A 198 -5.69 1.41 17.33
C ARG A 198 -4.72 1.96 18.36
N TYR A 199 -4.58 3.28 18.36
CA TYR A 199 -3.82 4.02 19.35
C TYR A 199 -4.73 4.45 20.51
N PRO A 200 -4.17 4.63 21.72
CA PRO A 200 -4.92 5.23 22.82
C PRO A 200 -5.33 6.65 22.47
N VAL A 201 -6.42 7.11 23.07
CA VAL A 201 -6.79 8.52 23.05
C VAL A 201 -5.77 9.28 23.89
N VAL A 202 -5.13 10.29 23.31
CA VAL A 202 -4.18 11.19 23.99
C VAL A 202 -4.76 12.60 24.05
N GLU A 203 -4.30 13.40 25.02
CA GLU A 203 -4.65 14.82 25.07
C GLU A 203 -4.06 15.56 23.87
N GLY A 204 -4.84 16.45 23.24
CA GLY A 204 -4.43 17.21 22.06
C GLY A 204 -5.23 16.86 20.81
N LYS A 205 -4.73 17.29 19.65
CA LYS A 205 -5.33 17.00 18.34
C LYS A 205 -4.91 15.62 17.84
N ALA A 206 -5.79 15.01 17.05
CA ALA A 206 -5.56 13.76 16.35
C ALA A 206 -6.21 13.87 14.95
N ASP A 207 -5.82 14.91 14.21
CA ASP A 207 -6.38 15.27 12.90
C ASP A 207 -5.32 15.28 11.79
N GLY A 208 -4.05 15.04 12.12
CA GLY A 208 -2.91 15.02 11.21
C GLY A 208 -2.10 16.32 11.22
N SER A 209 -2.55 17.36 11.93
CA SER A 209 -1.76 18.57 12.16
C SER A 209 -0.79 18.42 13.33
N GLU A 210 -1.02 17.46 14.23
CA GLU A 210 -0.16 17.23 15.39
C GLU A 210 1.18 16.60 15.02
N THR A 211 2.21 16.88 15.83
CA THR A 211 3.57 16.34 15.67
C THR A 211 3.93 15.27 16.72
N ALA A 212 2.98 14.92 17.59
CA ALA A 212 3.19 13.96 18.66
C ALA A 212 3.45 12.54 18.13
N ALA A 213 4.38 11.84 18.76
CA ALA A 213 4.65 10.44 18.45
C ALA A 213 3.42 9.56 18.72
N ASN A 214 3.17 8.59 17.85
CA ASN A 214 2.12 7.60 18.07
C ASN A 214 2.71 6.36 18.74
N GLU A 215 2.38 6.17 20.01
CA GLU A 215 2.92 5.09 20.85
C GLU A 215 1.81 4.24 21.47
N ASN A 216 2.18 3.07 21.98
CA ASN A 216 1.32 2.13 22.69
C ASN A 216 0.16 1.63 21.83
N GLN A 217 0.42 1.28 20.56
CA GLN A 217 -0.58 0.67 19.71
C GLN A 217 -1.10 -0.63 20.33
N LYS A 218 -2.43 -0.80 20.32
CA LYS A 218 -3.11 -1.97 20.90
C LYS A 218 -3.86 -2.72 19.82
N LEU A 219 -3.86 -4.05 19.94
CA LEU A 219 -4.65 -4.93 19.10
C LEU A 219 -6.00 -5.19 19.77
N TYR A 220 -7.08 -4.91 19.05
CA TYR A 220 -8.45 -5.13 19.48
C TYR A 220 -9.17 -6.10 18.53
N TYR A 221 -10.26 -6.69 19.03
CA TYR A 221 -11.26 -7.39 18.23
C TYR A 221 -12.59 -6.66 18.33
N HIS A 222 -13.12 -6.28 17.17
CA HIS A 222 -14.41 -5.63 17.05
C HIS A 222 -15.49 -6.63 16.62
N ARG A 223 -16.68 -6.56 17.24
CA ARG A 223 -17.86 -7.35 16.84
C ARG A 223 -18.84 -6.48 16.08
N ILE A 224 -19.33 -7.00 14.96
CA ILE A 224 -20.26 -6.28 14.10
C ILE A 224 -21.57 -6.01 14.83
N GLY A 225 -22.05 -4.77 14.72
CA GLY A 225 -23.24 -4.28 15.40
C GLY A 225 -23.04 -3.89 16.87
N GLU A 226 -21.81 -3.96 17.40
CA GLU A 226 -21.49 -3.45 18.74
C GLU A 226 -20.77 -2.09 18.67
N PRO A 227 -20.97 -1.19 19.65
CA PRO A 227 -20.17 0.03 19.75
C PRO A 227 -18.69 -0.26 20.08
N GLN A 228 -17.80 0.62 19.64
CA GLN A 228 -16.33 0.49 19.77
C GLN A 228 -15.83 0.36 21.23
N ASP A 229 -16.60 0.84 22.21
CA ASP A 229 -16.25 0.74 23.63
C ASP A 229 -16.37 -0.69 24.20
N LYS A 230 -17.04 -1.59 23.46
CA LYS A 230 -17.11 -3.02 23.76
C LYS A 230 -16.01 -3.86 23.10
N ASP A 231 -15.15 -3.23 22.31
CA ASP A 231 -14.08 -3.94 21.62
C ASP A 231 -13.14 -4.63 22.61
N VAL A 232 -12.80 -5.88 22.30
CA VAL A 232 -12.03 -6.75 23.19
C VAL A 232 -10.56 -6.49 22.98
N LEU A 233 -9.82 -6.15 24.05
CA LEU A 233 -8.37 -6.03 24.00
C LEU A 233 -7.72 -7.41 23.84
N ILE A 234 -6.95 -7.59 22.76
CA ILE A 234 -6.34 -8.88 22.37
C ILE A 234 -4.86 -8.94 22.73
N ALA A 235 -4.11 -7.88 22.43
CA ALA A 235 -2.69 -7.79 22.73
C ALA A 235 -2.27 -6.33 22.95
N GLU A 236 -1.33 -6.13 23.85
CA GLU A 236 -0.64 -4.87 24.09
C GLU A 236 0.76 -5.15 24.67
N PHE A 237 1.73 -4.28 24.37
CA PHE A 237 3.11 -4.39 24.83
C PHE A 237 3.55 -3.05 25.44
N PRO A 238 3.06 -2.67 26.63
CA PRO A 238 3.32 -1.36 27.23
C PRO A 238 4.81 -1.11 27.54
N GLU A 239 5.59 -2.17 27.74
CA GLU A 239 7.05 -2.07 27.93
C GLU A 239 7.80 -1.72 26.63
N GLU A 240 7.11 -1.79 25.48
CA GLU A 240 7.67 -1.55 24.15
C GLU A 240 6.75 -0.60 23.36
N PRO A 241 6.65 0.68 23.76
CA PRO A 241 5.64 1.63 23.28
C PRO A 241 5.71 1.90 21.77
N SER A 242 6.88 1.69 21.14
CA SER A 242 7.09 1.89 19.71
C SER A 242 6.64 0.72 18.82
N TRP A 243 6.27 -0.43 19.41
CA TRP A 243 5.87 -1.60 18.64
C TRP A 243 4.52 -1.38 17.95
N ARG A 244 4.48 -1.74 16.66
CA ARG A 244 3.26 -1.73 15.85
C ARG A 244 2.78 -3.15 15.60
N LEU A 245 1.48 -3.37 15.76
CA LEU A 245 0.82 -4.67 15.79
C LEU A 245 -0.01 -4.87 14.51
N MET A 246 0.37 -5.84 13.69
CA MET A 246 -0.32 -6.17 12.44
C MET A 246 -0.94 -7.58 12.53
N PRO A 247 -2.26 -7.69 12.69
CA PRO A 247 -2.94 -8.98 12.79
C PRO A 247 -3.24 -9.58 11.41
N GLU A 248 -3.09 -10.89 11.28
CA GLU A 248 -3.55 -11.64 10.12
C GLU A 248 -4.17 -12.99 10.50
N VAL A 249 -5.44 -13.20 10.15
CA VAL A 249 -6.12 -14.48 10.29
C VAL A 249 -5.75 -15.37 9.11
N SER A 250 -5.22 -16.56 9.41
CA SER A 250 -4.87 -17.60 8.44
C SER A 250 -6.01 -17.98 7.48
N ASP A 251 -5.67 -18.56 6.33
CA ASP A 251 -6.63 -18.93 5.29
C ASP A 251 -7.68 -19.92 5.80
N CYS A 252 -7.29 -20.82 6.70
CA CYS A 252 -8.19 -21.78 7.34
C CYS A 252 -8.98 -21.21 8.52
N GLY A 253 -8.67 -19.99 8.98
CA GLY A 253 -9.37 -19.31 10.07
C GLY A 253 -9.00 -19.74 11.48
N LYS A 254 -8.10 -20.72 11.63
CA LYS A 254 -7.78 -21.34 12.93
C LYS A 254 -6.73 -20.58 13.72
N TYR A 255 -5.92 -19.77 13.05
CA TYR A 255 -4.79 -19.08 13.64
C TYR A 255 -4.90 -17.58 13.40
N LEU A 256 -4.62 -16.80 14.44
CA LEU A 256 -4.29 -15.39 14.36
C LEU A 256 -2.77 -15.26 14.42
N MET A 257 -2.17 -14.80 13.33
CA MET A 257 -0.79 -14.37 13.30
C MET A 257 -0.71 -12.91 13.74
N LEU A 258 0.36 -12.59 14.46
CA LEU A 258 0.66 -11.25 14.91
C LEU A 258 2.08 -10.91 14.47
N PHE A 259 2.17 -10.07 13.44
CA PHE A 259 3.43 -9.46 13.03
C PHE A 259 3.64 -8.21 13.86
N ILE A 260 4.83 -8.09 14.45
CA ILE A 260 5.19 -6.96 15.29
C ILE A 260 6.37 -6.26 14.63
N MET A 261 6.24 -4.97 14.37
CA MET A 261 7.28 -4.17 13.74
C MET A 261 7.85 -3.12 14.68
N LYS A 262 9.15 -2.85 14.53
CA LYS A 262 9.85 -1.72 15.15
C LYS A 262 10.57 -0.94 14.04
N GLY A 263 10.05 0.22 13.66
CA GLY A 263 10.56 0.96 12.49
C GLY A 263 9.98 0.45 11.17
N CYS A 264 10.81 0.41 10.11
CA CYS A 264 10.36 0.23 8.71
C CYS A 264 10.72 -1.10 8.06
N LYS A 265 11.44 -1.99 8.76
CA LYS A 265 11.85 -3.32 8.30
C LYS A 265 11.94 -4.26 9.49
N ASP A 266 11.98 -5.56 9.19
CA ASP A 266 12.14 -6.65 10.14
C ASP A 266 10.97 -6.76 11.12
N MET A 267 10.61 -7.99 11.47
CA MET A 267 9.43 -8.21 12.29
C MET A 267 9.56 -9.44 13.18
N LEU A 268 8.92 -9.35 14.35
CA LEU A 268 8.61 -10.53 15.15
C LEU A 268 7.37 -11.19 14.56
N LEU A 269 7.28 -12.51 14.72
CA LEU A 269 6.13 -13.31 14.29
C LEU A 269 5.67 -14.17 15.45
N TYR A 270 4.49 -13.86 15.97
CA TYR A 270 3.80 -14.66 16.98
C TYR A 270 2.49 -15.21 16.41
N PHE A 271 1.92 -16.23 17.05
CA PHE A 271 0.59 -16.72 16.69
C PHE A 271 -0.24 -17.17 17.89
N SER A 272 -1.55 -17.13 17.74
CA SER A 272 -2.51 -17.75 18.66
C SER A 272 -3.44 -18.68 17.89
N ASN A 273 -3.79 -19.83 18.48
CA ASN A 273 -4.78 -20.75 17.91
C ASN A 273 -6.18 -20.38 18.44
N LEU A 274 -7.02 -19.87 17.55
CA LEU A 274 -8.35 -19.34 17.86
C LEU A 274 -9.34 -20.44 18.27
N GLU A 275 -9.17 -21.68 17.79
CA GLU A 275 -10.00 -22.82 18.24
C GLU A 275 -9.69 -23.19 19.69
N LYS A 276 -8.40 -23.17 20.07
CA LYS A 276 -7.94 -23.48 21.44
C LYS A 276 -8.25 -22.37 22.44
N ALA A 277 -8.39 -21.12 21.98
CA ALA A 277 -8.68 -19.97 22.84
C ALA A 277 -10.09 -20.03 23.50
N GLY A 278 -11.02 -20.84 22.98
CA GLY A 278 -12.37 -20.98 23.54
C GLY A 278 -13.26 -19.74 23.36
N GLY A 279 -12.87 -18.82 22.48
CA GLY A 279 -13.58 -17.57 22.17
C GLY A 279 -12.68 -16.34 22.27
N ILE A 280 -13.15 -15.21 21.73
CA ILE A 280 -12.42 -13.94 21.71
C ILE A 280 -12.98 -13.01 22.79
N THR A 281 -12.72 -13.30 24.06
CA THR A 281 -13.33 -12.58 25.20
C THR A 281 -12.33 -11.75 26.01
N GLY A 282 -11.04 -11.85 25.70
CA GLY A 282 -9.98 -11.08 26.34
C GLY A 282 -8.65 -11.23 25.60
N LYS A 283 -7.56 -10.97 26.30
CA LYS A 283 -6.20 -11.14 25.78
C LYS A 283 -5.99 -12.59 25.36
N LEU A 284 -5.34 -12.78 24.21
CA LEU A 284 -4.99 -14.11 23.71
C LEU A 284 -3.57 -14.48 24.10
N ASP A 285 -3.35 -15.77 24.36
CA ASP A 285 -2.01 -16.31 24.54
C ASP A 285 -1.34 -16.49 23.17
N PHE A 286 -0.14 -15.94 23.04
CA PHE A 286 0.65 -15.99 21.81
C PHE A 286 1.89 -16.88 21.97
N THR A 287 2.03 -17.84 21.08
CA THR A 287 3.28 -18.60 20.90
C THR A 287 4.22 -17.80 20.00
N LYS A 288 5.49 -17.70 20.41
CA LYS A 288 6.50 -16.92 19.69
C LYS A 288 7.23 -17.80 18.68
N ILE A 289 7.29 -17.38 17.41
CA ILE A 289 8.04 -18.08 16.35
C ILE A 289 9.34 -17.34 16.06
N VAL A 290 9.25 -16.03 15.80
CA VAL A 290 10.41 -15.15 15.58
C VAL A 290 10.44 -14.11 16.69
N THR A 291 11.58 -14.00 17.36
CA THR A 291 11.77 -13.15 18.56
C THR A 291 12.84 -12.08 18.39
N GLU A 292 13.37 -11.91 17.18
CA GLU A 292 14.39 -10.92 16.84
C GLU A 292 13.96 -10.11 15.62
N PHE A 293 14.24 -8.80 15.63
CA PHE A 293 14.03 -7.93 14.46
C PHE A 293 15.25 -8.05 13.53
N ASP A 294 15.33 -9.17 12.79
CA ASP A 294 16.46 -9.47 11.90
C ASP A 294 16.07 -9.72 10.44
N SER A 295 14.80 -9.97 10.18
CA SER A 295 14.29 -10.37 8.86
C SER A 295 12.80 -10.08 8.72
N ASP A 296 12.36 -9.99 7.48
CA ASP A 296 10.95 -9.87 7.11
C ASP A 296 10.28 -11.25 7.00
N TYR A 297 8.99 -11.31 7.28
CA TYR A 297 8.16 -12.51 7.21
C TYR A 297 6.77 -12.19 6.69
N ASP A 298 6.51 -12.42 5.41
CA ASP A 298 5.16 -12.20 4.84
C ASP A 298 4.44 -13.54 4.69
N TYR A 299 3.27 -13.65 5.31
CA TYR A 299 2.43 -14.84 5.19
C TYR A 299 1.90 -15.00 3.76
N ILE A 300 2.03 -16.20 3.21
CA ILE A 300 1.53 -16.54 1.86
C ILE A 300 0.24 -17.36 1.97
N THR A 301 0.29 -18.46 2.72
CA THR A 301 -0.83 -19.39 2.94
C THR A 301 -0.45 -20.43 4.00
N ASN A 302 -1.39 -21.31 4.38
CA ASN A 302 -1.11 -22.51 5.17
C ASN A 302 -1.91 -23.74 4.71
N GLU A 303 -1.34 -24.92 4.96
CA GLU A 303 -1.97 -26.24 4.88
C GLU A 303 -1.89 -26.91 6.25
N GLY A 304 -3.02 -26.94 6.98
CA GLY A 304 -3.01 -27.39 8.38
C GLY A 304 -2.13 -26.49 9.26
N SER A 305 -1.12 -27.08 9.90
CA SER A 305 -0.12 -26.38 10.72
C SER A 305 1.11 -25.90 9.92
N ILE A 306 1.24 -26.23 8.63
CA ILE A 306 2.38 -25.84 7.80
C ILE A 306 2.06 -24.51 7.13
N PHE A 307 2.81 -23.47 7.47
CA PHE A 307 2.67 -22.11 6.95
C PHE A 307 3.80 -21.77 6.00
N SER A 308 3.46 -21.21 4.85
CA SER A 308 4.43 -20.70 3.87
C SER A 308 4.63 -19.21 4.05
N PHE A 309 5.89 -18.78 4.17
CA PHE A 309 6.29 -17.38 4.34
C PHE A 309 7.32 -16.97 3.29
N ARG A 310 7.18 -15.76 2.74
CA ARG A 310 8.27 -15.04 2.07
C ARG A 310 9.16 -14.42 3.15
N THR A 311 10.47 -14.62 3.06
CA THR A 311 11.43 -14.07 4.04
C THR A 311 12.79 -13.76 3.42
N ASN A 312 13.48 -12.76 3.95
CA ASN A 312 14.88 -12.47 3.64
C ASN A 312 15.88 -13.09 4.64
N LYS A 313 15.42 -13.94 5.57
CA LYS A 313 16.29 -14.60 6.56
C LYS A 313 17.36 -15.47 5.89
N GLY A 314 18.59 -14.97 5.92
CA GLY A 314 19.75 -15.59 5.26
C GLY A 314 19.65 -15.62 3.73
N ALA A 315 18.81 -14.77 3.14
CA ALA A 315 18.52 -14.70 1.72
C ALA A 315 18.15 -13.25 1.32
N PRO A 316 19.11 -12.35 1.06
CA PRO A 316 18.84 -10.94 0.76
C PRO A 316 17.88 -10.70 -0.43
N ASN A 317 17.83 -11.61 -1.40
CA ASN A 317 16.88 -11.55 -2.53
C ASN A 317 15.53 -12.22 -2.22
N TYR A 318 15.28 -12.57 -0.96
CA TYR A 318 14.13 -13.29 -0.44
C TYR A 318 13.98 -14.72 -0.97
N ARG A 319 13.31 -15.55 -0.19
CA ARG A 319 12.95 -16.93 -0.51
C ARG A 319 11.60 -17.28 0.11
N VAL A 320 11.07 -18.46 -0.21
CA VAL A 320 9.87 -18.99 0.46
C VAL A 320 10.26 -20.16 1.36
N VAL A 321 9.86 -20.09 2.63
CA VAL A 321 10.07 -21.15 3.64
C VAL A 321 8.73 -21.69 4.15
N ASN A 322 8.74 -22.93 4.60
CA ASN A 322 7.65 -23.55 5.34
C ASN A 322 8.04 -23.66 6.82
N ILE A 323 7.11 -23.26 7.69
CA ILE A 323 7.20 -23.34 9.15
C ILE A 323 6.01 -24.16 9.65
N ASP A 324 6.26 -25.24 10.39
CA ASP A 324 5.21 -25.98 11.08
C ASP A 324 4.94 -25.31 12.43
N PHE A 325 3.71 -24.84 12.66
CA PHE A 325 3.34 -24.18 13.91
C PHE A 325 3.22 -25.14 15.10
N ASP A 326 3.16 -26.45 14.87
CA ASP A 326 3.26 -27.46 15.93
C ASP A 326 4.74 -27.73 16.32
N GLU A 327 5.70 -27.46 15.42
CA GLU A 327 7.14 -27.56 15.66
C GLU A 327 7.90 -26.29 15.15
N PRO A 328 7.66 -25.10 15.74
CA PRO A 328 8.04 -23.81 15.13
C PRO A 328 9.54 -23.47 15.21
N ALA A 329 10.35 -24.35 15.79
CA ALA A 329 11.77 -24.12 16.00
C ALA A 329 12.51 -23.89 14.67
N LEU A 330 13.42 -22.92 14.64
CA LEU A 330 14.11 -22.47 13.43
C LEU A 330 14.84 -23.58 12.68
N ASP A 331 15.39 -24.57 13.40
CA ASP A 331 16.09 -25.73 12.83
C ASP A 331 15.15 -26.74 12.13
N LYS A 332 13.83 -26.58 12.29
CA LYS A 332 12.79 -27.37 11.62
C LYS A 332 12.26 -26.73 10.35
N TRP A 333 12.61 -25.47 10.09
CA TRP A 333 12.11 -24.77 8.91
C TRP A 333 12.67 -25.40 7.64
N THR A 334 11.84 -25.45 6.61
CA THR A 334 12.23 -25.99 5.30
C THR A 334 12.13 -24.91 4.23
N THR A 335 13.02 -24.94 3.24
CA THR A 335 12.92 -24.03 2.09
C THR A 335 11.97 -24.64 1.06
N LEU A 336 10.90 -23.92 0.71
CA LEU A 336 9.97 -24.31 -0.35
C LEU A 336 10.46 -23.81 -1.71
N ILE A 337 10.86 -22.53 -1.79
CA ILE A 337 11.41 -21.91 -3.00
C ILE A 337 12.69 -21.22 -2.58
N ALA A 338 13.81 -21.65 -3.17
CA ALA A 338 15.12 -21.09 -2.85
C ALA A 338 15.25 -19.63 -3.32
N GLU A 339 16.20 -18.92 -2.73
CA GLU A 339 16.59 -17.59 -3.17
C GLU A 339 17.06 -17.60 -4.63
N ASP A 340 16.59 -16.64 -5.43
CA ASP A 340 17.13 -16.41 -6.77
C ASP A 340 18.46 -15.63 -6.66
N PRO A 341 19.55 -16.09 -7.32
CA PRO A 341 20.86 -15.47 -7.18
C PRO A 341 20.95 -14.05 -7.78
N LYS A 342 19.96 -13.63 -8.58
CA LYS A 342 19.94 -12.34 -9.27
C LYS A 342 18.70 -11.51 -8.91
N ASN A 343 17.53 -12.12 -8.95
CA ASN A 343 16.26 -11.41 -8.92
C ASN A 343 15.73 -11.31 -7.49
N VAL A 344 15.21 -10.15 -7.10
CA VAL A 344 14.59 -9.98 -5.79
C VAL A 344 13.16 -10.49 -5.87
N LEU A 345 12.77 -11.45 -5.03
CA LEU A 345 11.37 -11.82 -4.85
C LEU A 345 10.67 -10.69 -4.06
N ASP A 346 9.83 -9.91 -4.72
CA ASP A 346 9.19 -8.70 -4.18
C ASP A 346 7.89 -9.02 -3.45
N TRP A 347 7.06 -9.90 -4.00
CA TRP A 347 5.81 -10.32 -3.39
C TRP A 347 5.38 -11.71 -3.86
N SER A 348 4.44 -12.31 -3.13
CA SER A 348 3.90 -13.64 -3.41
C SER A 348 2.42 -13.75 -3.06
N SER A 349 1.66 -14.57 -3.80
CA SER A 349 0.25 -14.84 -3.50
C SER A 349 -0.12 -16.28 -3.80
N CYS A 350 -0.81 -16.95 -2.87
CA CYS A 350 -1.41 -18.26 -3.14
C CYS A 350 -2.71 -18.12 -3.95
N VAL A 351 -2.87 -18.94 -4.98
CA VAL A 351 -4.01 -18.93 -5.91
C VAL A 351 -4.38 -20.34 -6.34
N ASN A 352 -5.63 -20.53 -6.78
CA ASN A 352 -6.11 -21.79 -7.36
C ASN A 352 -5.79 -23.05 -6.51
N GLY A 353 -5.92 -22.93 -5.19
CA GLY A 353 -5.70 -23.99 -4.21
C GLY A 353 -4.22 -24.29 -3.94
N ASP A 354 -3.46 -24.59 -4.99
CA ASP A 354 -2.17 -25.27 -4.92
C ASP A 354 -1.05 -24.56 -5.71
N LYS A 355 -1.23 -23.29 -6.09
CA LYS A 355 -0.25 -22.50 -6.83
C LYS A 355 0.15 -21.25 -6.08
N ILE A 356 1.40 -20.84 -6.27
CA ILE A 356 1.94 -19.57 -5.78
C ILE A 356 2.33 -18.73 -7.00
N VAL A 357 1.78 -17.53 -7.10
CA VAL A 357 2.26 -16.51 -8.03
C VAL A 357 3.33 -15.69 -7.32
N LEU A 358 4.48 -15.53 -7.96
CA LEU A 358 5.63 -14.78 -7.45
C LEU A 358 5.93 -13.59 -8.35
N GLY A 359 5.97 -12.39 -7.77
CA GLY A 359 6.46 -11.18 -8.41
C GLY A 359 7.93 -10.96 -8.07
N TYR A 360 8.80 -11.06 -9.06
CA TYR A 360 10.23 -10.75 -8.95
C TYR A 360 10.55 -9.40 -9.55
N ILE A 361 11.66 -8.80 -9.09
CA ILE A 361 12.31 -7.65 -9.72
C ILE A 361 13.63 -8.13 -10.35
N ASP A 362 13.69 -8.09 -11.67
CA ASP A 362 14.90 -8.34 -12.48
C ASP A 362 15.39 -7.02 -13.07
N ASP A 363 16.51 -6.49 -12.57
CA ASP A 363 17.07 -5.21 -12.99
C ASP A 363 15.99 -4.11 -13.09
N VAL A 364 15.20 -3.90 -12.01
CA VAL A 364 14.14 -2.89 -11.92
C VAL A 364 12.97 -3.11 -12.91
N LYS A 365 12.71 -4.36 -13.31
CA LYS A 365 11.54 -4.76 -14.13
C LYS A 365 10.81 -5.91 -13.46
N SER A 366 9.47 -5.91 -13.51
CA SER A 366 8.70 -7.04 -12.97
C SER A 366 8.86 -8.30 -13.81
N VAL A 367 9.02 -9.43 -13.13
CA VAL A 367 8.90 -10.78 -13.69
C VAL A 367 7.84 -11.53 -12.88
N LEU A 368 6.88 -12.14 -13.56
CA LEU A 368 5.76 -12.83 -12.89
C LEU A 368 5.83 -14.34 -13.18
N GLN A 369 5.99 -15.14 -12.14
CA GLN A 369 6.16 -16.60 -12.22
C GLN A 369 5.04 -17.32 -11.46
N VAL A 370 4.77 -18.57 -11.84
CA VAL A 370 3.86 -19.47 -11.15
C VAL A 370 4.64 -20.70 -10.69
N HIS A 371 4.50 -21.05 -9.42
CA HIS A 371 5.10 -22.21 -8.78
C HIS A 371 4.03 -23.11 -8.15
N SER A 372 4.34 -24.38 -7.95
CA SER A 372 3.50 -25.28 -7.14
C SER A 372 3.68 -24.97 -5.65
N LEU A 373 2.58 -24.90 -4.90
CA LEU A 373 2.60 -24.83 -3.44
C LEU A 373 3.12 -26.12 -2.80
N GLN A 374 2.95 -27.27 -3.47
CA GLN A 374 3.28 -28.57 -2.90
C GLN A 374 4.79 -28.78 -2.74
N ASP A 375 5.57 -28.39 -3.75
CA ASP A 375 7.01 -28.68 -3.83
C ASP A 375 7.85 -27.48 -4.29
N GLY A 376 7.23 -26.31 -4.52
CA GLY A 376 7.93 -25.10 -4.95
C GLY A 376 8.39 -25.11 -6.41
N ARG A 377 8.09 -26.17 -7.19
CA ARG A 377 8.57 -26.28 -8.57
C ARG A 377 8.02 -25.16 -9.45
N PHE A 378 8.87 -24.60 -10.31
CA PHE A 378 8.46 -23.66 -11.35
C PHE A 378 7.49 -24.34 -12.32
N LEU A 379 6.38 -23.67 -12.64
CA LEU A 379 5.37 -24.14 -13.58
C LEU A 379 5.35 -23.32 -14.86
N SER A 380 5.29 -21.99 -14.74
CA SER A 380 5.20 -21.09 -15.89
C SER A 380 5.58 -19.65 -15.53
N LYS A 381 5.68 -18.79 -16.54
CA LYS A 381 5.88 -17.34 -16.39
C LYS A 381 4.96 -16.58 -17.33
N PHE A 382 4.54 -15.39 -16.94
CA PHE A 382 3.79 -14.49 -17.80
C PHE A 382 4.73 -13.58 -18.60
N PRO A 383 4.56 -13.46 -19.93
CA PRO A 383 5.38 -12.55 -20.72
C PRO A 383 5.04 -11.10 -20.37
N LEU A 384 6.05 -10.34 -19.94
CA LEU A 384 5.93 -8.92 -19.61
C LEU A 384 6.95 -8.11 -20.42
N ALA A 385 6.55 -6.91 -20.84
CA ALA A 385 7.48 -5.94 -21.41
C ALA A 385 8.28 -5.23 -20.29
N ILE A 386 9.17 -4.30 -20.65
CA ILE A 386 9.80 -3.41 -19.65
C ILE A 386 8.70 -2.61 -18.94
N GLY A 387 8.57 -2.78 -17.63
CA GLY A 387 7.55 -2.12 -16.82
C GLY A 387 7.36 -2.82 -15.49
N ASN A 388 6.24 -2.52 -14.84
CA ASN A 388 5.92 -3.01 -13.51
C ASN A 388 4.51 -3.60 -13.45
N VAL A 389 4.36 -4.67 -12.66
CA VAL A 389 3.04 -5.14 -12.20
C VAL A 389 2.70 -4.37 -10.93
N VAL A 390 1.77 -3.43 -11.02
CA VAL A 390 1.38 -2.50 -9.93
C VAL A 390 0.07 -2.88 -9.25
N GLY A 391 -0.58 -3.94 -9.73
CA GLY A 391 -1.78 -4.49 -9.11
C GLY A 391 -1.88 -5.98 -9.40
N PHE A 392 -2.37 -6.72 -8.43
CA PHE A 392 -2.64 -8.15 -8.53
C PHE A 392 -3.93 -8.47 -7.79
N SER A 393 -4.74 -9.35 -8.34
CA SER A 393 -5.84 -9.99 -7.64
C SER A 393 -5.84 -11.48 -7.92
N GLY A 394 -5.94 -12.26 -6.86
CA GLY A 394 -6.01 -13.71 -6.89
C GLY A 394 -6.14 -14.20 -5.46
N LYS A 395 -6.94 -15.23 -5.23
CA LYS A 395 -7.04 -15.87 -3.91
C LYS A 395 -6.89 -17.36 -4.05
N LYS A 396 -6.42 -18.00 -2.98
CA LYS A 396 -6.32 -19.46 -2.88
C LYS A 396 -7.62 -20.16 -3.31
N LYS A 397 -8.79 -19.63 -2.94
CA LYS A 397 -10.09 -20.25 -3.26
C LYS A 397 -10.60 -20.04 -4.69
N TYR A 398 -9.93 -19.22 -5.52
CA TYR A 398 -10.37 -18.92 -6.88
C TYR A 398 -9.32 -19.35 -7.91
N SER A 399 -9.80 -19.79 -9.08
CA SER A 399 -8.94 -20.24 -10.19
C SER A 399 -8.42 -19.11 -11.07
N GLU A 400 -8.93 -17.90 -10.89
CA GLU A 400 -8.69 -16.76 -11.77
C GLU A 400 -7.82 -15.72 -11.08
N ILE A 401 -6.95 -15.09 -11.87
CA ILE A 401 -6.12 -13.97 -11.46
C ILE A 401 -6.25 -12.81 -12.43
N PHE A 402 -6.04 -11.61 -11.89
CA PHE A 402 -5.87 -10.38 -12.63
C PHE A 402 -4.55 -9.74 -12.26
N TYR A 403 -3.85 -9.15 -13.21
CA TYR A 403 -2.65 -8.36 -12.94
C TYR A 403 -2.61 -7.11 -13.81
N HIS A 404 -2.24 -5.98 -13.19
CA HIS A 404 -2.22 -4.66 -13.81
C HIS A 404 -0.77 -4.27 -14.11
N PHE A 405 -0.44 -4.25 -15.39
CA PHE A 405 0.87 -3.86 -15.89
C PHE A 405 0.88 -2.41 -16.35
N VAL A 406 1.92 -1.66 -15.97
CA VAL A 406 2.17 -0.29 -16.42
C VAL A 406 3.62 -0.15 -16.91
N SER A 407 3.85 0.81 -17.80
CA SER A 407 5.19 1.20 -18.25
C SER A 407 5.23 2.70 -18.54
N PHE A 408 6.40 3.25 -18.80
CA PHE A 408 6.59 4.68 -19.06
C PHE A 408 5.69 5.24 -20.17
N LEU A 409 5.39 4.42 -21.19
CA LEU A 409 4.56 4.78 -22.33
C LEU A 409 3.23 4.01 -22.38
N THR A 410 2.94 3.22 -21.35
CA THR A 410 1.74 2.37 -21.29
C THR A 410 1.01 2.66 -19.98
N PRO A 411 -0.09 3.43 -20.02
CA PRO A 411 -0.80 3.85 -18.81
C PRO A 411 -1.33 2.70 -17.96
N GLY A 412 -1.73 1.60 -18.61
CA GLY A 412 -2.25 0.42 -17.93
C GLY A 412 -2.80 -0.64 -18.87
N VAL A 413 -2.40 -1.89 -18.62
CA VAL A 413 -3.00 -3.10 -19.20
C VAL A 413 -3.34 -4.04 -18.06
N ILE A 414 -4.62 -4.37 -17.91
CA ILE A 414 -5.08 -5.42 -16.99
C ILE A 414 -5.19 -6.70 -17.79
N TYR A 415 -4.50 -7.72 -17.34
CA TYR A 415 -4.59 -9.07 -17.87
C TYR A 415 -5.47 -9.94 -16.98
N HIS A 416 -6.15 -10.91 -17.58
CA HIS A 416 -6.93 -11.95 -16.91
C HIS A 416 -6.37 -13.32 -17.31
N TYR A 417 -6.21 -14.20 -16.32
CA TYR A 417 -5.80 -15.57 -16.53
C TYR A 417 -6.60 -16.51 -15.63
N ASP A 418 -7.17 -17.56 -16.20
CA ASP A 418 -7.91 -18.59 -15.46
C ASP A 418 -7.15 -19.91 -15.50
N PHE A 419 -6.68 -20.37 -14.33
CA PHE A 419 -6.00 -21.64 -14.18
C PHE A 419 -6.90 -22.85 -14.48
N ALA A 420 -8.23 -22.70 -14.47
CA ALA A 420 -9.16 -23.76 -14.84
C ALA A 420 -9.13 -24.06 -16.36
N ALA A 421 -8.59 -23.15 -17.18
CA ALA A 421 -8.46 -23.35 -18.62
C ALA A 421 -7.40 -24.42 -19.00
N GLY A 422 -6.56 -24.85 -18.05
CA GLY A 422 -5.57 -25.90 -18.25
C GLY A 422 -4.20 -25.41 -18.74
N GLU A 423 -3.30 -26.36 -18.96
CA GLU A 423 -1.93 -26.08 -19.44
C GLU A 423 -1.94 -25.46 -20.85
N GLY A 424 -1.07 -24.48 -21.08
CA GLY A 424 -0.97 -23.79 -22.37
C GLY A 424 -1.97 -22.66 -22.57
N ALA A 425 -2.85 -22.38 -21.60
CA ALA A 425 -3.65 -21.16 -21.61
C ALA A 425 -2.74 -19.92 -21.59
N GLU A 426 -3.20 -18.85 -22.23
CA GLU A 426 -2.50 -17.55 -22.24
C GLU A 426 -3.32 -16.50 -21.50
N ALA A 427 -2.61 -15.56 -20.87
CA ALA A 427 -3.26 -14.42 -20.24
C ALA A 427 -3.85 -13.51 -21.31
N LYS A 428 -5.13 -13.17 -21.15
CA LYS A 428 -5.87 -12.32 -22.09
C LYS A 428 -5.85 -10.89 -21.58
N ILE A 429 -5.75 -9.92 -22.49
CA ILE A 429 -6.00 -8.52 -22.15
C ILE A 429 -7.46 -8.40 -21.75
N PHE A 430 -7.69 -8.06 -20.48
CA PHE A 430 -9.01 -7.79 -19.93
C PHE A 430 -9.41 -6.34 -20.18
N ARG A 431 -8.51 -5.41 -19.90
CA ARG A 431 -8.67 -3.98 -20.21
C ARG A 431 -7.33 -3.38 -20.62
N GLN A 432 -7.36 -2.45 -21.57
CA GLN A 432 -6.21 -1.66 -21.95
C GLN A 432 -6.65 -0.23 -22.16
N VAL A 433 -5.91 0.71 -21.57
CA VAL A 433 -6.16 2.14 -21.75
C VAL A 433 -5.08 2.75 -22.62
N LYS A 434 -5.50 3.54 -23.61
CA LYS A 434 -4.61 4.34 -24.45
C LYS A 434 -4.96 5.82 -24.26
N ILE A 435 -3.94 6.67 -24.23
CA ILE A 435 -4.12 8.13 -24.15
C ILE A 435 -4.43 8.64 -25.56
N GLU A 436 -5.54 9.35 -25.71
CA GLU A 436 -5.88 10.02 -26.97
C GLU A 436 -4.83 11.10 -27.30
N ASP A 437 -4.56 11.30 -28.59
CA ASP A 437 -3.58 12.27 -29.09
C ASP A 437 -2.14 12.08 -28.56
N PHE A 438 -1.77 10.87 -28.14
CA PHE A 438 -0.40 10.51 -27.79
C PHE A 438 0.12 9.36 -28.65
N ASP A 439 1.02 9.67 -29.58
CA ASP A 439 1.75 8.68 -30.36
C ASP A 439 3.00 8.23 -29.58
N ASP A 440 2.88 7.12 -28.87
CA ASP A 440 3.94 6.50 -28.09
C ASP A 440 5.07 5.96 -28.98
N SER A 441 4.80 5.66 -30.25
CA SER A 441 5.78 5.14 -31.19
C SER A 441 6.90 6.14 -31.51
N LEU A 442 6.70 7.43 -31.22
CA LEU A 442 7.70 8.49 -31.35
C LEU A 442 8.74 8.47 -30.22
N TYR A 443 8.49 7.72 -29.15
CA TYR A 443 9.35 7.66 -27.96
C TYR A 443 9.97 6.27 -27.82
N LYS A 444 11.08 6.21 -27.07
CA LYS A 444 11.73 4.96 -26.68
C LYS A 444 12.09 5.01 -25.20
N VAL A 445 12.15 3.84 -24.59
CA VAL A 445 12.63 3.60 -23.24
C VAL A 445 13.89 2.76 -23.35
N GLU A 446 15.00 3.26 -22.80
CA GLU A 446 16.27 2.54 -22.76
C GLU A 446 16.70 2.35 -21.31
N GLN A 447 17.14 1.14 -20.98
CA GLN A 447 17.79 0.86 -19.70
C GLN A 447 19.30 0.87 -19.91
N VAL A 448 20.00 1.74 -19.18
CA VAL A 448 21.45 1.82 -19.15
C VAL A 448 21.97 1.50 -17.76
N PHE A 449 23.25 1.15 -17.66
CA PHE A 449 23.96 1.01 -16.39
C PHE A 449 25.17 1.94 -16.40
N TYR A 450 25.20 2.93 -15.51
CA TYR A 450 26.34 3.82 -15.34
C TYR A 450 27.12 3.44 -14.10
N LYS A 451 28.39 3.85 -14.02
CA LYS A 451 29.24 3.61 -12.85
C LYS A 451 29.11 4.77 -11.87
N SER A 452 28.79 4.45 -10.61
CA SER A 452 28.84 5.39 -9.50
C SER A 452 30.30 5.75 -9.15
N LYS A 453 30.48 6.67 -8.20
CA LYS A 453 31.80 7.15 -7.73
C LYS A 453 32.69 6.02 -7.20
N ASP A 454 32.11 4.99 -6.60
CA ASP A 454 32.77 3.79 -6.09
C ASP A 454 32.96 2.68 -7.13
N GLY A 455 32.44 2.88 -8.35
CA GLY A 455 32.49 1.92 -9.45
C GLY A 455 31.29 0.99 -9.56
N GLU A 456 30.35 1.02 -8.60
CA GLU A 456 29.14 0.18 -8.64
C GLU A 456 28.25 0.53 -9.83
N ARG A 457 27.59 -0.47 -10.42
CA ARG A 457 26.74 -0.26 -11.59
C ARG A 457 25.33 0.09 -11.15
N VAL A 458 24.87 1.28 -11.51
CA VAL A 458 23.53 1.77 -11.17
C VAL A 458 22.63 1.71 -12.41
N PRO A 459 21.48 1.01 -12.35
CA PRO A 459 20.51 1.02 -13.44
C PRO A 459 19.83 2.38 -13.57
N MET A 460 19.58 2.81 -14.80
CA MET A 460 18.84 4.04 -15.11
C MET A 460 17.97 3.84 -16.35
N PHE A 461 16.71 4.27 -16.27
CA PHE A 461 15.84 4.36 -17.43
C PHE A 461 15.90 5.75 -18.06
N ILE A 462 16.05 5.82 -19.37
CA ILE A 462 16.00 7.06 -20.16
C ILE A 462 14.78 6.97 -21.08
N VAL A 463 13.85 7.90 -20.92
CA VAL A 463 12.67 8.05 -21.78
C VAL A 463 12.87 9.27 -22.67
N GLN A 464 12.85 9.09 -23.98
CA GLN A 464 13.16 10.16 -24.94
C GLN A 464 12.46 9.96 -26.28
N LYS A 465 12.39 11.02 -27.08
CA LYS A 465 11.95 10.87 -28.48
C LYS A 465 13.02 10.10 -29.27
N LYS A 466 12.58 9.26 -30.21
CA LYS A 466 13.49 8.53 -31.10
C LYS A 466 14.30 9.44 -32.03
N SER A 467 13.80 10.65 -32.32
CA SER A 467 14.50 11.67 -33.12
C SER A 467 15.69 12.29 -32.41
N ASP A 468 15.72 12.25 -31.08
CA ASP A 468 16.69 12.96 -30.29
C ASP A 468 17.97 12.12 -30.21
N LYS A 469 19.13 12.74 -30.51
CA LYS A 469 20.43 12.10 -30.32
C LYS A 469 20.93 12.44 -28.92
N VAL A 470 21.10 11.44 -28.07
CA VAL A 470 21.89 11.59 -26.84
C VAL A 470 23.36 11.58 -27.26
N SER A 471 24.00 12.74 -27.19
CA SER A 471 25.46 12.87 -27.33
C SER A 471 26.17 12.49 -26.04
#